data_AF-A0A1V6RCI5-F1
#
_entry.id   AF-A0A1V6RCI5-F1
#
_cell.length_a   1.000
_cell.length_b   1.000
_cell.length_c   1.000
_cell.angle_alpha   90.00
_cell.angle_beta   90.00
_cell.angle_gamma   90.00
#
_symmetry.space_group_name_H-M   'P 1'
#
loop_
_entity.id
_entity.type
_entity.pdbx_description
1 polymer ?
#
loop_
_entity_poly.entity_id
_entity_poly.type
_entity_poly.pdbx_seq_one_letter_code
_entity_poly.pdbx_strand_id
1 'polypeptide(L)'
;MSRRETGLKLESCTTSQQAVVEAAIQRAASLAKAAADAAINGDASIFEEYFRTTDTASRQEVAARYEAIANEASNLSSGKVTYNCGNGTTQSECGGSGPLAYAVSAQNKIVNCPDWYKIVPVIDNCGGTDQGLAMVHELSHINDVYSPPTQDFAYKYNDLVELPKEQAVLNADTYNLYAGAIDLDCQIGESKGVVLPDWMVTEILNSNKDAKEGSKSILRKRGLEAMLEEMSDLYDLECKKLKQGEALDDIITEKRGLVKTIVEEAEGVGYI
;
A
#
# COMPACT_ATOMS: atom_id res chain seq x y z
N MET A 1 -37.89 -4.06 -14.46
CA MET A 1 -36.83 -4.62 -13.59
C MET A 1 -35.52 -4.43 -14.32
N SER A 2 -34.70 -3.45 -13.92
CA SER A 2 -33.35 -3.30 -14.45
C SER A 2 -32.52 -4.47 -13.94
N ARG A 3 -31.90 -5.27 -14.81
CA ARG A 3 -30.89 -6.25 -14.35
C ARG A 3 -29.81 -5.43 -13.64
N ARG A 4 -29.55 -5.70 -12.37
CA ARG A 4 -28.34 -5.17 -11.72
C ARG A 4 -27.16 -5.74 -12.52
N GLU A 5 -26.47 -4.88 -13.26
CA GLU A 5 -25.17 -5.20 -13.87
C GLU A 5 -24.20 -5.43 -12.71
N THR A 6 -24.02 -6.70 -12.36
CA THR A 6 -23.19 -7.18 -11.24
C THR A 6 -22.21 -8.16 -11.82
N GLY A 7 -20.93 -8.07 -11.45
CA GLY A 7 -19.89 -8.93 -11.98
C GLY A 7 -18.71 -8.16 -12.54
N LEU A 8 -17.52 -8.72 -12.41
CA LEU A 8 -16.31 -8.07 -12.89
C LEU A 8 -16.18 -8.19 -14.40
N LYS A 9 -15.81 -7.08 -15.04
CA LYS A 9 -15.40 -7.06 -16.44
C LYS A 9 -13.89 -7.26 -16.53
N LEU A 10 -13.45 -8.42 -17.04
CA LEU A 10 -12.02 -8.68 -17.23
C LEU A 10 -11.46 -7.94 -18.45
N GLU A 11 -10.24 -7.44 -18.33
CA GLU A 11 -9.47 -6.90 -19.46
C GLU A 11 -7.97 -7.15 -19.31
N SER A 12 -7.22 -6.99 -20.41
CA SER A 12 -5.75 -7.13 -20.44
C SER A 12 -5.26 -8.42 -19.77
N CYS A 13 -5.86 -9.55 -20.12
CA CYS A 13 -5.49 -10.87 -19.61
C CYS A 13 -4.86 -11.70 -20.72
N THR A 14 -3.77 -12.40 -20.42
CA THR A 14 -3.43 -13.63 -21.16
C THR A 14 -4.39 -14.75 -20.76
N THR A 15 -4.47 -15.83 -21.55
CA THR A 15 -5.32 -16.98 -21.21
C THR A 15 -4.99 -17.60 -19.85
N SER A 16 -3.72 -17.66 -19.47
CA SER A 16 -3.31 -18.19 -18.16
C SER A 16 -3.64 -17.23 -17.02
N GLN A 17 -3.44 -15.93 -17.21
CA GLN A 17 -3.83 -14.93 -16.20
C GLN A 17 -5.34 -14.92 -15.98
N GLN A 18 -6.12 -15.04 -17.06
CA GLN A 18 -7.57 -15.09 -16.97
C GLN A 18 -8.02 -16.23 -16.05
N ALA A 19 -7.54 -17.46 -16.26
CA ALA A 19 -7.92 -18.59 -15.40
C ALA A 19 -7.59 -18.37 -13.91
N VAL A 20 -6.43 -17.78 -13.61
CA VAL A 20 -6.03 -17.46 -12.22
C VAL A 20 -6.94 -16.38 -11.62
N VAL A 21 -7.21 -15.31 -12.37
CA VAL A 21 -8.08 -14.21 -11.93
C VAL A 21 -9.51 -14.70 -11.74
N GLU A 22 -10.05 -15.54 -12.63
CA GLU A 22 -11.39 -16.10 -12.48
C GLU A 22 -11.54 -16.95 -11.21
N ALA A 23 -10.52 -17.75 -10.88
CA ALA A 23 -10.49 -18.52 -9.63
C ALA A 23 -10.43 -17.60 -8.40
N ALA A 24 -9.59 -16.57 -8.44
CA ALA A 24 -9.46 -15.60 -7.36
C ALA A 24 -10.75 -14.77 -7.15
N ILE A 25 -11.50 -14.48 -8.22
CA ILE A 25 -12.80 -13.79 -8.15
C ILE A 25 -13.82 -14.66 -7.40
N GLN A 26 -13.91 -15.95 -7.72
CA GLN A 26 -14.79 -16.87 -6.99
C GLN A 26 -14.38 -17.00 -5.52
N ARG A 27 -13.07 -17.03 -5.26
CA ARG A 27 -12.51 -17.02 -3.91
C ARG A 27 -12.90 -15.76 -3.14
N ALA A 28 -12.73 -14.58 -3.73
CA ALA A 28 -13.12 -13.29 -3.15
C ALA A 28 -14.62 -13.22 -2.83
N ALA A 29 -15.48 -13.71 -3.72
CA ALA A 29 -16.92 -13.76 -3.48
C ALA A 29 -17.29 -14.63 -2.28
N SER A 30 -16.66 -15.81 -2.17
CA SER A 30 -16.86 -16.73 -1.04
C SER A 30 -16.38 -16.12 0.28
N LEU A 31 -15.17 -15.56 0.30
CA LEU A 31 -14.57 -14.87 1.44
C LEU A 31 -15.45 -13.74 1.94
N ALA A 32 -15.83 -12.83 1.04
CA ALA A 32 -16.65 -11.68 1.39
C ALA A 32 -18.03 -12.11 1.90
N LYS A 33 -18.63 -13.17 1.33
CA LYS A 33 -19.92 -13.67 1.84
C LYS A 33 -19.82 -14.25 3.25
N ALA A 34 -18.77 -15.01 3.55
CA ALA A 34 -18.53 -15.54 4.90
C ALA A 34 -18.25 -14.39 5.90
N ALA A 35 -17.42 -13.43 5.51
CA ALA A 35 -17.10 -12.26 6.33
C ALA A 35 -18.32 -11.35 6.58
N ALA A 36 -19.23 -11.21 5.60
CA ALA A 36 -20.48 -10.49 5.79
C ALA A 36 -21.37 -11.12 6.87
N ASP A 37 -21.52 -12.45 6.83
CA ASP A 37 -22.30 -13.18 7.83
C ASP A 37 -21.65 -13.09 9.22
N ALA A 38 -20.34 -13.30 9.31
CA ALA A 38 -19.59 -13.17 10.56
C ALA A 38 -19.64 -11.75 11.12
N ALA A 39 -19.64 -10.72 10.27
CA ALA A 39 -19.76 -9.34 10.68
C ALA A 39 -21.10 -9.08 11.41
N ILE A 40 -22.17 -9.83 11.16
CA ILE A 40 -23.44 -9.72 11.91
C ILE A 40 -23.56 -10.75 13.04
N ASN A 41 -23.24 -12.00 12.73
CA ASN A 41 -23.59 -13.17 13.54
C ASN A 41 -22.40 -13.83 14.23
N GLY A 42 -21.17 -13.48 13.83
CA GLY A 42 -19.93 -14.04 14.36
C GLY A 42 -19.51 -13.44 15.69
N ASP A 43 -18.38 -13.93 16.20
CA ASP A 43 -17.79 -13.50 17.46
C ASP A 43 -17.46 -11.99 17.43
N ALA A 44 -18.06 -11.25 18.38
CA ALA A 44 -17.86 -9.82 18.49
C ALA A 44 -16.42 -9.44 18.84
N SER A 45 -15.69 -10.32 19.54
CA SER A 45 -14.31 -10.06 19.95
C SER A 45 -13.32 -10.20 18.80
N ILE A 46 -13.55 -11.15 17.87
CA ILE A 46 -12.83 -11.21 16.59
C ILE A 46 -13.15 -9.96 15.76
N PHE A 47 -14.42 -9.56 15.65
CA PHE A 47 -14.76 -8.32 14.94
C PHE A 47 -14.07 -7.08 15.54
N GLU A 48 -14.05 -6.97 16.87
CA GLU A 48 -13.42 -5.85 17.59
C GLU A 48 -11.91 -5.77 17.37
N GLU A 49 -11.22 -6.90 17.23
CA GLU A 49 -9.78 -6.95 16.97
C GLU A 49 -9.39 -6.14 15.73
N TYR A 50 -10.14 -6.34 14.63
CA TYR A 50 -9.88 -5.72 13.34
C TYR A 50 -10.56 -4.36 13.20
N PHE A 51 -11.84 -4.24 13.56
CA PHE A 51 -12.64 -3.03 13.32
C PHE A 51 -12.74 -2.08 14.51
N ARG A 52 -12.19 -2.46 15.67
CA ARG A 52 -11.99 -1.60 16.85
C ARG A 52 -13.29 -1.07 17.45
N THR A 53 -14.38 -1.78 17.18
CA THR A 53 -15.72 -1.52 17.70
C THR A 53 -16.53 -2.81 17.68
N THR A 54 -17.60 -2.87 18.46
CA THR A 54 -18.60 -3.94 18.41
C THR A 54 -20.01 -3.39 18.16
N ASP A 55 -20.15 -2.11 17.88
CA ASP A 55 -21.46 -1.48 17.76
C ASP A 55 -22.22 -2.01 16.54
N THR A 56 -23.54 -2.12 16.70
CA THR A 56 -24.42 -2.72 15.68
C THR A 56 -24.35 -1.98 14.35
N ALA A 57 -24.17 -0.65 14.35
CA ALA A 57 -24.16 0.14 13.13
C ALA A 57 -22.90 -0.14 12.31
N SER A 58 -21.72 -0.15 12.93
CA SER A 58 -20.47 -0.53 12.27
C SER A 58 -20.48 -1.97 11.79
N ARG A 59 -21.01 -2.91 12.57
CA ARG A 59 -21.18 -4.31 12.13
C ARG A 59 -22.07 -4.43 10.89
N GLN A 60 -23.17 -3.69 10.85
CA GLN A 60 -24.06 -3.63 9.68
C GLN A 60 -23.41 -2.99 8.47
N GLU A 61 -22.64 -1.92 8.65
CA GLU A 61 -21.91 -1.26 7.56
C GLU A 61 -20.84 -2.18 6.96
N VAL A 62 -20.03 -2.83 7.80
CA VAL A 62 -19.00 -3.79 7.37
C VAL A 62 -19.65 -4.96 6.61
N ALA A 63 -20.73 -5.52 7.14
CA ALA A 63 -21.47 -6.59 6.48
C ALA A 63 -22.00 -6.16 5.11
N ALA A 64 -22.62 -4.98 5.02
CA ALA A 64 -23.17 -4.45 3.78
C ALA A 64 -22.06 -4.20 2.72
N ARG A 65 -20.88 -3.74 3.14
CA ARG A 65 -19.73 -3.60 2.24
C ARG A 65 -19.24 -4.94 1.72
N TYR A 66 -19.10 -5.95 2.59
CA TYR A 66 -18.73 -7.30 2.16
C TYR A 66 -19.78 -7.93 1.24
N GLU A 67 -21.08 -7.74 1.50
CA GLU A 67 -22.13 -8.20 0.58
C GLU A 67 -22.02 -7.53 -0.79
N ALA A 68 -21.70 -6.23 -0.83
CA ALA A 68 -21.47 -5.53 -2.09
C ALA A 68 -20.25 -6.07 -2.85
N ILE A 69 -19.13 -6.32 -2.15
CA ILE A 69 -17.94 -6.95 -2.71
C ILE A 69 -18.28 -8.36 -3.24
N ALA A 70 -18.99 -9.18 -2.46
CA ALA A 70 -19.39 -10.51 -2.86
C ALA A 70 -20.30 -10.50 -4.11
N ASN A 71 -21.21 -9.54 -4.20
CA ASN A 71 -22.08 -9.37 -5.37
C ASN A 71 -21.28 -8.96 -6.61
N GLU A 72 -20.32 -8.04 -6.47
CA GLU A 72 -19.46 -7.64 -7.59
C GLU A 72 -18.54 -8.79 -8.03
N ALA A 73 -18.02 -9.59 -7.09
CA ALA A 73 -17.18 -10.74 -7.38
C ALA A 73 -17.97 -12.02 -7.75
N SER A 74 -19.31 -12.00 -7.75
CA SER A 74 -20.13 -13.22 -7.91
C SER A 74 -20.10 -13.83 -9.32
N ASN A 75 -19.74 -13.05 -10.33
CA ASN A 75 -19.72 -13.49 -11.72
C ASN A 75 -18.80 -12.62 -12.57
N LEU A 76 -18.56 -13.06 -13.82
CA LEU A 76 -17.91 -12.26 -14.85
C LEU A 76 -19.00 -11.72 -15.78
N SER A 77 -19.16 -10.40 -15.82
CA SER A 77 -20.12 -9.78 -16.71
C SER A 77 -19.72 -8.34 -17.03
N SER A 78 -20.65 -7.56 -17.59
CA SER A 78 -20.44 -6.13 -17.85
C SER A 78 -20.72 -5.27 -16.61
N GLY A 79 -20.49 -5.78 -15.40
CA GLY A 79 -20.71 -5.01 -14.18
C GLY A 79 -19.80 -3.81 -14.06
N LYS A 80 -19.92 -3.10 -12.94
CA LYS A 80 -19.44 -1.73 -12.83
C LYS A 80 -17.92 -1.64 -12.78
N VAL A 81 -17.27 -2.67 -12.26
CA VAL A 81 -15.82 -2.69 -12.05
C VAL A 81 -15.12 -3.44 -13.18
N THR A 82 -14.16 -2.76 -13.80
CA THR A 82 -13.21 -3.36 -14.72
C THR A 82 -12.02 -3.90 -13.94
N TYR A 83 -11.80 -5.21 -14.04
CA TYR A 83 -10.67 -5.88 -13.42
C TYR A 83 -9.61 -6.20 -14.48
N ASN A 84 -8.53 -5.44 -14.46
CA ASN A 84 -7.45 -5.56 -15.41
C ASN A 84 -6.40 -6.55 -14.88
N CYS A 85 -6.15 -7.62 -15.63
CA CYS A 85 -5.19 -8.67 -15.23
C CYS A 85 -3.72 -8.20 -15.24
N GLY A 86 -3.41 -6.98 -15.70
CA GLY A 86 -2.05 -6.46 -15.73
C GLY A 86 -1.16 -7.10 -16.79
N ASN A 87 -1.72 -7.68 -17.87
CA ASN A 87 -0.89 -8.16 -18.98
C ASN A 87 -0.10 -6.99 -19.58
N GLY A 88 1.21 -7.13 -19.64
CA GLY A 88 2.14 -6.09 -20.10
C GLY A 88 2.50 -5.04 -19.03
N THR A 89 1.90 -5.10 -17.84
CA THR A 89 2.26 -4.24 -16.70
C THR A 89 3.52 -4.76 -16.02
N THR A 90 4.44 -3.87 -15.71
CA THR A 90 5.66 -4.13 -14.96
C THR A 90 5.50 -3.75 -13.49
N GLN A 91 6.27 -4.37 -12.61
CA GLN A 91 6.20 -4.06 -11.18
C GLN A 91 6.65 -2.62 -10.86
N SER A 92 7.55 -2.06 -11.68
CA SER A 92 7.93 -0.64 -11.59
C SER A 92 6.77 0.32 -11.89
N GLU A 93 5.87 -0.03 -12.80
CA GLU A 93 4.66 0.79 -13.08
C GLU A 93 3.67 0.73 -11.92
N CYS A 94 3.75 -0.30 -11.08
CA CYS A 94 3.03 -0.41 -9.82
C CYS A 94 3.72 0.28 -8.63
N GLY A 95 4.79 1.04 -8.86
CA GLY A 95 5.53 1.73 -7.79
C GLY A 95 6.70 0.94 -7.20
N GLY A 96 7.09 -0.18 -7.82
CA GLY A 96 8.22 -1.00 -7.38
C GLY A 96 7.79 -2.23 -6.59
N SER A 97 8.70 -2.83 -5.80
CA SER A 97 8.45 -4.07 -5.07
C SER A 97 7.39 -3.91 -3.98
N GLY A 98 6.44 -4.85 -3.89
CA GLY A 98 5.50 -4.95 -2.76
C GLY A 98 4.02 -4.79 -3.12
N PRO A 99 3.61 -3.76 -3.89
CA PRO A 99 2.23 -3.61 -4.33
C PRO A 99 1.74 -4.81 -5.13
N LEU A 100 0.63 -5.40 -4.69
CA LEU A 100 0.00 -6.55 -5.35
C LEU A 100 -0.98 -6.08 -6.42
N ALA A 101 -1.73 -5.02 -6.16
CA ALA A 101 -2.64 -4.42 -7.11
C ALA A 101 -2.83 -2.95 -6.75
N TYR A 102 -3.61 -2.24 -7.56
CA TYR A 102 -4.10 -0.92 -7.21
C TYR A 102 -5.50 -0.69 -7.78
N ALA A 103 -6.30 0.06 -7.02
CA ALA A 103 -7.63 0.48 -7.40
C ALA A 103 -7.68 1.97 -7.77
N VAL A 104 -8.28 2.28 -8.92
CA VAL A 104 -8.60 3.62 -9.38
C VAL A 104 -10.11 3.82 -9.29
N SER A 105 -10.58 4.20 -8.10
CA SER A 105 -12.01 4.30 -7.77
C SER A 105 -12.81 5.16 -8.75
N ALA A 106 -12.25 6.31 -9.16
CA ALA A 106 -12.90 7.22 -10.12
C ALA A 106 -13.11 6.62 -11.53
N GLN A 107 -12.43 5.52 -11.84
CA GLN A 107 -12.55 4.79 -13.11
C GLN A 107 -13.23 3.43 -12.94
N ASN A 108 -13.64 3.07 -11.72
CA ASN A 108 -14.08 1.72 -11.36
C ASN A 108 -13.13 0.64 -11.90
N LYS A 109 -11.82 0.85 -11.72
CA LYS A 109 -10.81 0.00 -12.32
C LYS A 109 -9.85 -0.52 -11.26
N ILE A 110 -9.60 -1.82 -11.28
CA ILE A 110 -8.56 -2.49 -10.50
C ILE A 110 -7.52 -3.05 -11.46
N VAL A 111 -6.26 -2.97 -11.12
CA VAL A 111 -5.16 -3.50 -11.93
C VAL A 111 -4.25 -4.37 -11.08
N ASN A 112 -4.04 -5.62 -11.51
CA ASN A 112 -3.06 -6.49 -10.87
C ASN A 112 -1.63 -6.11 -11.25
N CYS A 113 -0.75 -6.14 -10.26
CA CYS A 113 0.68 -6.05 -10.43
C CYS A 113 1.29 -7.45 -10.58
N PRO A 114 2.48 -7.58 -11.19
CA PRO A 114 3.16 -8.86 -11.32
C PRO A 114 3.31 -9.65 -10.01
N ASP A 115 3.56 -8.98 -8.88
CA ASP A 115 3.72 -9.64 -7.58
C ASP A 115 2.45 -10.34 -7.06
N TRP A 116 1.25 -9.92 -7.49
CA TRP A 116 0.00 -10.62 -7.14
C TRP A 116 -0.08 -12.04 -7.70
N TYR A 117 0.54 -12.28 -8.86
CA TYR A 117 0.61 -13.62 -9.42
C TYR A 117 1.61 -14.53 -8.69
N LYS A 118 2.45 -13.98 -7.80
CA LYS A 118 3.42 -14.74 -7.00
C LYS A 118 2.89 -15.17 -5.64
N ILE A 119 1.81 -14.56 -5.15
CA ILE A 119 1.19 -14.96 -3.88
C ILE A 119 0.31 -16.21 -4.04
N VAL A 120 0.02 -16.87 -2.92
CA VAL A 120 -0.74 -18.12 -2.91
C VAL A 120 -2.20 -17.91 -3.34
N PRO A 121 -2.83 -18.91 -3.99
CA PRO A 121 -4.24 -18.82 -4.37
C PRO A 121 -5.18 -18.93 -3.15
N VAL A 122 -4.75 -19.64 -2.10
CA VAL A 122 -5.49 -19.82 -0.84
C VAL A 122 -4.46 -19.86 0.29
N ILE A 123 -4.69 -19.08 1.35
CA ILE A 123 -3.87 -19.12 2.56
C ILE A 123 -4.18 -20.35 3.42
N ASP A 124 -3.21 -20.80 4.21
CA ASP A 124 -3.36 -21.84 5.23
C ASP A 124 -2.96 -21.36 6.63
N ASN A 125 -2.72 -20.05 6.78
CA ASN A 125 -2.24 -19.44 8.01
C ASN A 125 -2.92 -18.09 8.30
N CYS A 126 -3.28 -17.88 9.56
CA CYS A 126 -3.89 -16.65 10.05
C CYS A 126 -2.98 -15.44 9.80
N GLY A 127 -3.52 -14.36 9.22
CA GLY A 127 -2.77 -13.12 8.94
C GLY A 127 -2.02 -13.11 7.59
N GLY A 128 -2.15 -14.17 6.78
CA GLY A 128 -1.69 -14.17 5.40
C GLY A 128 -2.65 -13.44 4.44
N THR A 129 -2.17 -13.21 3.22
CA THR A 129 -2.97 -12.69 2.10
C THR A 129 -2.88 -13.69 0.94
N ASP A 130 -4.04 -14.09 0.41
CA ASP A 130 -4.15 -14.82 -0.86
C ASP A 130 -4.69 -13.93 -1.98
N GLN A 131 -4.73 -14.46 -3.19
CA GLN A 131 -5.21 -13.76 -4.38
C GLN A 131 -6.63 -13.21 -4.24
N GLY A 132 -7.55 -13.95 -3.61
CA GLY A 132 -8.93 -13.51 -3.41
C GLY A 132 -9.06 -12.49 -2.29
N LEU A 133 -8.26 -12.61 -1.24
CA LEU A 133 -8.15 -11.64 -0.15
C LEU A 133 -7.60 -10.29 -0.63
N ALA A 134 -6.58 -10.31 -1.49
CA ALA A 134 -6.10 -9.11 -2.17
C ALA A 134 -7.19 -8.50 -3.07
N MET A 135 -8.04 -9.31 -3.71
CA MET A 135 -9.20 -8.79 -4.46
C MET A 135 -10.24 -8.13 -3.55
N VAL A 136 -10.51 -8.69 -2.37
CA VAL A 136 -11.42 -8.08 -1.38
C VAL A 136 -10.92 -6.70 -0.97
N HIS A 137 -9.62 -6.57 -0.71
CA HIS A 137 -8.95 -5.29 -0.44
C HIS A 137 -9.24 -4.28 -1.56
N GLU A 138 -8.88 -4.60 -2.80
CA GLU A 138 -9.01 -3.64 -3.92
C GLU A 138 -10.47 -3.29 -4.24
N LEU A 139 -11.38 -4.25 -4.14
CA LEU A 139 -12.81 -3.99 -4.36
C LEU A 139 -13.40 -3.05 -3.32
N SER A 140 -12.86 -3.04 -2.10
CA SER A 140 -13.31 -2.14 -1.04
C SER A 140 -12.99 -0.66 -1.34
N HIS A 141 -11.97 -0.39 -2.17
CA HIS A 141 -11.63 0.97 -2.62
C HIS A 141 -12.59 1.52 -3.68
N ILE A 142 -13.42 0.68 -4.30
CA ILE A 142 -14.28 1.11 -5.40
C ILE A 142 -15.60 1.68 -4.87
N ASN A 143 -15.79 2.99 -5.01
CA ASN A 143 -16.95 3.70 -4.48
C ASN A 143 -18.28 3.17 -5.05
N ASP A 144 -18.29 2.70 -6.30
CA ASP A 144 -19.49 2.16 -6.96
C ASP A 144 -19.82 0.72 -6.54
N VAL A 145 -18.88 0.04 -5.87
CA VAL A 145 -19.14 -1.20 -5.13
C VAL A 145 -19.82 -0.82 -3.82
N TYR A 146 -19.18 0.01 -2.99
CA TYR A 146 -19.77 0.52 -1.77
C TYR A 146 -19.20 1.90 -1.40
N SER A 147 -20.05 2.80 -0.91
CA SER A 147 -19.70 4.17 -0.57
C SER A 147 -19.88 4.43 0.94
N PRO A 148 -18.94 5.14 1.60
CA PRO A 148 -17.68 5.65 1.05
C PRO A 148 -16.69 4.51 0.75
N PRO A 149 -15.75 4.72 -0.20
CA PRO A 149 -14.69 3.76 -0.46
C PRO A 149 -13.74 3.72 0.74
N THR A 150 -13.08 2.57 0.92
CA THR A 150 -11.97 2.47 1.87
C THR A 150 -10.74 3.24 1.39
N GLN A 151 -9.82 3.48 2.31
CA GLN A 151 -8.48 4.00 2.09
C GLN A 151 -7.45 3.00 2.64
N ASP A 152 -6.18 3.30 2.43
CA ASP A 152 -5.06 2.54 2.99
C ASP A 152 -4.44 3.30 4.16
N PHE A 153 -5.11 3.23 5.31
CA PHE A 153 -4.61 3.85 6.55
C PHE A 153 -3.50 3.03 7.20
N ALA A 154 -3.56 1.71 7.08
CA ALA A 154 -2.55 0.78 7.58
C ALA A 154 -2.54 -0.52 6.78
N TYR A 155 -1.37 -1.16 6.73
CA TYR A 155 -1.18 -2.46 6.11
C TYR A 155 -0.65 -3.45 7.12
N LYS A 156 -1.04 -4.71 6.97
CA LYS A 156 -0.69 -5.83 7.84
C LYS A 156 -1.28 -5.70 9.22
N TYR A 157 -1.32 -6.85 9.89
CA TYR A 157 -2.01 -7.00 11.16
C TYR A 157 -1.54 -5.99 12.22
N ASN A 158 -0.22 -5.85 12.41
CA ASN A 158 0.32 -5.06 13.51
C ASN A 158 -0.09 -3.59 13.44
N ASP A 159 -0.10 -3.01 12.23
CA ASP A 159 -0.42 -1.59 12.07
C ASP A 159 -1.94 -1.38 12.07
N LEU A 160 -2.72 -2.30 11.48
CA LEU A 160 -4.18 -2.11 11.38
C LEU A 160 -4.90 -2.25 12.73
N VAL A 161 -4.39 -3.07 13.65
CA VAL A 161 -4.99 -3.20 15.00
C VAL A 161 -4.68 -2.00 15.92
N GLU A 162 -3.79 -1.11 15.49
CA GLU A 162 -3.52 0.16 16.17
C GLU A 162 -4.42 1.31 15.68
N LEU A 163 -5.15 1.12 14.57
CA LEU A 163 -6.03 2.14 14.04
C LEU A 163 -7.15 2.51 15.04
N PRO A 164 -7.60 3.78 15.05
CA PRO A 164 -8.88 4.12 15.66
C PRO A 164 -10.03 3.55 14.81
N LYS A 165 -11.19 3.31 15.43
CA LYS A 165 -12.34 2.68 14.75
C LYS A 165 -12.77 3.39 13.48
N GLU A 166 -12.71 4.73 13.46
CA GLU A 166 -13.14 5.56 12.33
C GLU A 166 -12.28 5.31 11.09
N GLN A 167 -11.01 4.92 11.29
CA GLN A 167 -10.11 4.50 10.22
C GLN A 167 -10.23 3.02 9.94
N ALA A 168 -10.33 2.17 10.97
CA ALA A 168 -10.40 0.72 10.80
C ALA A 168 -11.59 0.26 9.94
N VAL A 169 -12.78 0.84 10.15
CA VAL A 169 -13.97 0.54 9.32
C VAL A 169 -13.85 1.07 7.89
N LEU A 170 -12.90 1.95 7.62
CA LEU A 170 -12.60 2.52 6.30
C LEU A 170 -11.22 2.11 5.77
N ASN A 171 -10.55 1.12 6.38
CA ASN A 171 -9.22 0.65 5.96
C ASN A 171 -9.36 -0.63 5.13
N ALA A 172 -8.86 -0.65 3.90
CA ALA A 172 -9.02 -1.79 3.00
C ALA A 172 -8.38 -3.08 3.53
N ASP A 173 -7.19 -2.98 4.13
CA ASP A 173 -6.48 -4.15 4.64
C ASP A 173 -7.12 -4.75 5.90
N THR A 174 -7.95 -3.97 6.61
CA THR A 174 -8.80 -4.50 7.68
C THR A 174 -9.85 -5.47 7.11
N TYR A 175 -10.40 -5.20 5.93
CA TYR A 175 -11.32 -6.12 5.25
C TYR A 175 -10.62 -7.36 4.71
N ASN A 176 -9.39 -7.20 4.21
CA ASN A 176 -8.55 -8.34 3.85
C ASN A 176 -8.34 -9.26 5.06
N LEU A 177 -7.71 -8.78 6.13
CA LEU A 177 -7.30 -9.68 7.21
C LEU A 177 -8.46 -10.21 8.04
N TYR A 178 -9.56 -9.47 8.20
CA TYR A 178 -10.75 -10.01 8.85
C TYR A 178 -11.36 -11.16 8.03
N ALA A 179 -11.50 -11.01 6.71
CA ALA A 179 -12.03 -12.10 5.88
C ALA A 179 -11.14 -13.35 5.94
N GLY A 180 -9.82 -13.19 5.95
CA GLY A 180 -8.88 -14.30 6.11
C GLY A 180 -8.99 -14.96 7.48
N ALA A 181 -9.19 -14.17 8.54
CA ALA A 181 -9.38 -14.69 9.89
C ALA A 181 -10.66 -15.52 10.02
N ILE A 182 -11.76 -15.07 9.41
CA ILE A 182 -13.03 -15.80 9.39
C ILE A 182 -12.91 -17.10 8.59
N ASP A 183 -12.25 -17.07 7.43
CA ASP A 183 -12.10 -18.25 6.57
C ASP A 183 -11.32 -19.39 7.24
N LEU A 184 -10.32 -19.05 8.04
CA LEU A 184 -9.46 -20.00 8.73
C LEU A 184 -9.85 -20.27 10.20
N ASP A 185 -10.97 -19.69 10.67
CA ASP A 185 -11.43 -19.78 12.07
C ASP A 185 -10.35 -19.34 13.10
N CYS A 186 -9.63 -18.27 12.75
CA CYS A 186 -8.55 -17.74 13.56
C CYS A 186 -9.04 -17.19 14.90
N GLN A 187 -8.21 -17.36 15.92
CA GLN A 187 -8.41 -16.81 17.25
C GLN A 187 -7.70 -15.47 17.43
N ILE A 188 -8.10 -14.72 18.46
CA ILE A 188 -7.54 -13.39 18.72
C ILE A 188 -6.02 -13.44 18.83
N GLY A 189 -5.36 -12.61 18.03
CA GLY A 189 -3.91 -12.46 18.01
C GLY A 189 -3.15 -13.50 17.17
N GLU A 190 -3.81 -14.50 16.58
CA GLU A 190 -3.12 -15.49 15.73
C GLU A 190 -2.57 -14.88 14.44
N SER A 191 -3.17 -13.79 13.95
CA SER A 191 -2.68 -13.05 12.78
C SER A 191 -1.41 -12.22 13.01
N LYS A 192 -0.92 -12.08 14.27
CA LYS A 192 0.29 -11.30 14.63
C LYS A 192 1.60 -11.89 14.06
N GLY A 193 1.58 -13.15 13.60
CA GLY A 193 2.78 -13.95 13.37
C GLY A 193 3.28 -14.09 11.93
N VAL A 194 2.58 -13.56 10.93
CA VAL A 194 2.93 -13.82 9.52
C VAL A 194 4.02 -12.87 9.05
N VAL A 195 5.26 -13.33 9.22
CA VAL A 195 6.42 -12.84 8.48
C VAL A 195 6.29 -13.34 7.03
N LEU A 196 6.50 -12.44 6.07
CA LEU A 196 6.42 -12.74 4.64
C LEU A 196 7.28 -13.97 4.27
N PRO A 197 6.94 -14.69 3.19
CA PRO A 197 7.77 -15.79 2.70
C PRO A 197 9.23 -15.35 2.55
N ASP A 198 10.19 -16.22 2.90
CA ASP A 198 11.62 -15.90 2.91
C ASP A 198 12.12 -15.32 1.58
N TRP A 199 11.49 -15.66 0.44
CA TRP A 199 11.84 -15.08 -0.86
C TRP A 199 11.45 -13.60 -0.98
N MET A 200 10.33 -13.19 -0.38
CA MET A 200 9.89 -11.79 -0.34
C MET A 200 10.67 -10.99 0.71
N VAL A 201 11.04 -11.61 1.84
CA VAL A 201 11.99 -11.00 2.81
C VAL A 201 13.38 -10.87 2.19
N THR A 202 13.84 -11.88 1.45
CA THR A 202 15.13 -11.85 0.73
C THR A 202 15.12 -10.81 -0.39
N GLU A 203 14.02 -10.63 -1.11
CA GLU A 203 13.87 -9.58 -2.13
C GLU A 203 13.78 -8.18 -1.50
N ILE A 204 13.14 -8.01 -0.34
CA ILE A 204 13.15 -6.76 0.44
C ILE A 204 14.56 -6.47 0.99
N LEU A 205 15.27 -7.47 1.52
CA LEU A 205 16.63 -7.30 2.03
C LEU A 205 17.65 -7.03 0.92
N ASN A 206 17.48 -7.65 -0.25
CA ASN A 206 18.32 -7.40 -1.43
C ASN A 206 17.99 -6.06 -2.08
N SER A 207 16.70 -5.71 -2.22
CA SER A 207 16.28 -4.37 -2.68
C SER A 207 16.71 -3.27 -1.72
N ASN A 208 16.78 -3.54 -0.41
CA ASN A 208 17.34 -2.61 0.57
C ASN A 208 18.88 -2.57 0.56
N LYS A 209 19.57 -3.60 0.08
CA LYS A 209 21.02 -3.55 -0.17
C LYS A 209 21.30 -2.74 -1.44
N ASP A 210 20.57 -2.99 -2.52
CA ASP A 210 20.70 -2.26 -3.78
C ASP A 210 20.24 -0.80 -3.63
N ALA A 211 19.19 -0.54 -2.83
CA ALA A 211 18.78 0.80 -2.45
C ALA A 211 19.72 1.44 -1.43
N LYS A 212 20.46 0.71 -0.58
CA LYS A 212 21.51 1.30 0.27
C LYS A 212 22.78 1.61 -0.50
N GLU A 213 23.15 0.80 -1.49
CA GLU A 213 24.29 1.06 -2.38
C GLU A 213 23.95 2.17 -3.39
N GLY A 214 22.73 2.14 -3.94
CA GLY A 214 22.14 3.19 -4.77
C GLY A 214 21.89 4.48 -3.99
N SER A 215 21.40 4.43 -2.76
CA SER A 215 21.22 5.60 -1.89
C SER A 215 22.55 6.14 -1.38
N LYS A 216 23.60 5.33 -1.16
CA LYS A 216 24.96 5.85 -0.93
C LYS A 216 25.50 6.61 -2.15
N SER A 217 25.21 6.15 -3.36
CA SER A 217 25.54 6.84 -4.62
C SER A 217 24.72 8.11 -4.83
N ILE A 218 23.42 8.06 -4.54
CA ILE A 218 22.46 9.18 -4.68
C ILE A 218 22.64 10.20 -3.56
N LEU A 219 22.94 9.81 -2.32
CA LEU A 219 23.30 10.71 -1.21
C LEU A 219 24.66 11.36 -1.45
N ARG A 220 25.63 10.67 -2.06
CA ARG A 220 26.87 11.30 -2.56
C ARG A 220 26.59 12.33 -3.65
N LYS A 221 25.69 12.04 -4.60
CA LYS A 221 25.30 12.99 -5.66
C LYS A 221 24.47 14.15 -5.15
N ARG A 222 23.44 13.92 -4.34
CA ARG A 222 22.57 14.95 -3.75
C ARG A 222 23.31 15.80 -2.73
N GLY A 223 24.28 15.25 -2.00
CA GLY A 223 25.19 16.04 -1.16
C GLY A 223 26.06 16.97 -1.99
N LEU A 224 26.59 16.50 -3.13
CA LEU A 224 27.39 17.33 -4.05
C LEU A 224 26.54 18.38 -4.79
N GLU A 225 25.33 18.02 -5.21
CA GLU A 225 24.37 18.92 -5.91
C GLU A 225 23.78 19.97 -4.97
N ALA A 226 23.44 19.61 -3.72
CA ALA A 226 23.00 20.57 -2.70
C ALA A 226 24.15 21.50 -2.27
N MET A 227 25.38 20.99 -2.15
CA MET A 227 26.56 21.86 -1.94
C MET A 227 26.83 22.78 -3.14
N LEU A 228 26.57 22.33 -4.38
CA LEU A 228 26.71 23.15 -5.58
C LEU A 228 25.60 24.20 -5.71
N GLU A 229 24.36 23.88 -5.33
CA GLU A 229 23.26 24.86 -5.26
C GLU A 229 23.50 25.89 -4.15
N GLU A 230 23.94 25.48 -2.95
CA GLU A 230 24.32 26.43 -1.90
C GLU A 230 25.53 27.29 -2.30
N MET A 231 26.52 26.72 -3.00
CA MET A 231 27.64 27.50 -3.56
C MET A 231 27.20 28.46 -4.67
N SER A 232 26.20 28.09 -5.48
CA SER A 232 25.62 28.95 -6.52
C SER A 232 24.82 30.11 -5.91
N ASP A 233 24.01 29.83 -4.89
CA ASP A 233 23.23 30.84 -4.17
C ASP A 233 24.13 31.80 -3.36
N LEU A 234 25.25 31.29 -2.82
CA LEU A 234 26.29 32.12 -2.21
C LEU A 234 26.97 33.05 -3.23
N TYR A 235 27.23 32.56 -4.45
CA TYR A 235 27.82 33.36 -5.54
C TYR A 235 26.86 34.47 -6.02
N ASP A 236 25.56 34.20 -6.10
CA ASP A 236 24.54 35.18 -6.47
C ASP A 236 24.28 36.23 -5.37
N LEU A 237 24.39 35.83 -4.09
CA LEU A 237 24.32 36.75 -2.95
C LEU A 237 25.55 37.67 -2.88
N GLU A 238 26.74 37.16 -3.21
CA GLU A 238 27.98 37.95 -3.32
C GLU A 238 27.95 38.96 -4.47
N CYS A 239 27.36 38.61 -5.62
CA CYS A 239 27.15 39.53 -6.74
C CYS A 239 26.17 40.67 -6.41
N LYS A 240 25.27 40.49 -5.44
CA LYS A 240 24.40 41.54 -4.89
C LYS A 240 25.11 42.44 -3.87
N LYS A 241 25.94 41.87 -3.00
CA LYS A 241 26.66 42.64 -1.96
C LYS A 241 27.83 43.47 -2.53
N LEU A 242 28.51 42.99 -3.59
CA LEU A 242 29.52 43.77 -4.32
C LEU A 242 28.95 45.07 -4.95
N LYS A 243 27.63 45.17 -5.15
CA LYS A 243 26.97 46.40 -5.63
C LYS A 243 26.65 47.41 -4.52
N GLN A 244 26.88 47.07 -3.25
CA GLN A 244 26.48 47.91 -2.10
C GLN A 244 27.63 48.35 -1.17
N GLY A 245 28.89 48.07 -1.52
CA GLY A 245 30.05 48.80 -0.95
C GLY A 245 30.41 48.45 0.50
N GLU A 246 30.21 47.21 0.94
CA GLU A 246 30.77 46.72 2.21
C GLU A 246 32.25 46.34 2.06
N ALA A 247 33.07 46.60 3.08
CA ALA A 247 34.51 46.40 3.05
C ALA A 247 34.88 44.91 3.00
N LEU A 248 35.61 44.53 1.96
CA LEU A 248 35.89 43.16 1.54
C LEU A 248 36.64 42.30 2.60
N ASP A 249 37.44 42.92 3.47
CA ASP A 249 38.34 42.22 4.39
C ASP A 249 37.63 41.58 5.60
N ASP A 250 36.56 42.21 6.09
CA ASP A 250 35.78 41.68 7.22
C ASP A 250 34.98 40.44 6.82
N ILE A 251 34.46 40.42 5.58
CA ILE A 251 33.70 39.31 5.00
C ILE A 251 34.62 38.10 4.76
N ILE A 252 35.82 38.30 4.23
CA ILE A 252 36.78 37.21 4.00
C ILE A 252 37.21 36.56 5.34
N THR A 253 37.36 37.36 6.39
CA THR A 253 37.77 36.87 7.73
C THR A 253 36.66 36.05 8.38
N GLU A 254 35.41 36.52 8.34
CA GLU A 254 34.24 35.79 8.85
C GLU A 254 34.02 34.47 8.09
N LYS A 255 34.18 34.51 6.76
CA LYS A 255 33.99 33.32 5.90
C LYS A 255 35.11 32.29 6.04
N ARG A 256 36.36 32.70 6.26
CA ARG A 256 37.46 31.78 6.62
C ARG A 256 37.19 31.06 7.94
N GLY A 257 36.55 31.72 8.90
CA GLY A 257 36.10 31.09 10.15
C GLY A 257 35.07 30.00 9.90
N LEU A 258 34.02 30.29 9.12
CA LEU A 258 32.96 29.34 8.77
C LEU A 258 33.46 28.12 7.99
N VAL A 259 34.33 28.32 6.99
CA VAL A 259 34.92 27.21 6.23
C VAL A 259 35.79 26.34 7.13
N LYS A 260 36.54 26.93 8.07
CA LYS A 260 37.36 26.17 9.01
C LYS A 260 36.50 25.32 9.96
N THR A 261 35.39 25.86 10.47
CA THR A 261 34.44 25.09 11.30
C THR A 261 33.82 23.93 10.55
N ILE A 262 33.43 24.14 9.28
CA ILE A 262 32.85 23.10 8.43
C ILE A 262 33.88 21.99 8.13
N VAL A 263 35.15 22.35 7.91
CA VAL A 263 36.23 21.38 7.69
C VAL A 263 36.53 20.58 8.97
N GLU A 264 36.57 21.23 10.14
CA GLU A 264 36.78 20.55 11.43
C GLU A 264 35.60 19.60 11.79
N GLU A 265 34.36 19.97 11.46
CA GLU A 265 33.19 19.09 11.59
C GLU A 265 33.22 17.93 10.58
N ALA A 266 33.68 18.16 9.35
CA ALA A 266 33.81 17.12 8.32
C ALA A 266 34.92 16.09 8.65
N GLU A 267 36.03 16.52 9.24
CA GLU A 267 37.11 15.64 9.72
C GLU A 267 36.66 14.83 10.96
N GLY A 268 35.86 15.42 11.86
CA GLY A 268 35.33 14.75 13.05
C GLY A 268 34.30 13.63 12.76
N VAL A 269 33.64 13.68 11.60
CA VAL A 269 32.64 12.69 11.15
C VAL A 269 33.21 11.77 10.05
N GLY A 270 34.50 11.92 9.70
CA GLY A 270 35.22 11.02 8.78
C GLY A 270 34.84 11.17 7.31
N TYR A 271 34.41 12.35 6.88
CA TYR A 271 34.03 12.65 5.49
C TYR A 271 35.20 13.10 4.59
N ILE A 272 36.38 13.34 5.17
CA ILE A 272 37.65 13.66 4.49
C ILE A 272 38.75 12.75 5.05
#